data_AF-A0A8J3K6N3-F1
#
_entry.id   AF-A0A8J3K6N3-F1
#
_cell.length_a   1.000
_cell.length_b   1.000
_cell.length_c   1.000
_cell.angle_alpha   90.00
_cell.angle_beta   90.00
_cell.angle_gamma   90.00
#
_symmetry.space_group_name_H-M   'P 1'
#
loop_
_entity.id
_entity.type
_entity.pdbx_description
1 polymer ?
#
loop_
_entity_poly.entity_id
_entity_poly.type
_entity_poly.pdbx_seq_one_letter_code
_entity_poly.pdbx_strand_id
1 'polypeptide(L)'
;MVAENGGTVGVPAPVFADTYRVVDGDERKRLTRLLTDDVYTLILPMPADDLLYVAELGLRLPLPLAHAVTQTRRHGASLATFEPDAVRTDLDDYDVLSLN
;
A
#
# COMPACT_ATOMS: atom_id res chain seq x y z
N MET A 1 15.02 -8.24 7.82
CA MET A 1 15.56 -8.79 6.57
C MET A 1 14.43 -9.58 5.93
N VAL A 2 13.59 -8.92 5.12
CA VAL A 2 12.43 -9.55 4.46
C VAL A 2 12.68 -9.42 2.95
N ALA A 3 13.64 -10.20 2.49
CA ALA A 3 13.98 -10.35 1.08
C ALA A 3 14.67 -11.71 0.92
N GLU A 4 13.99 -12.80 1.33
CA GLU A 4 14.48 -14.16 1.05
C GLU A 4 13.48 -15.01 0.24
N ASN A 5 12.29 -14.49 -0.11
CA ASN A 5 11.26 -15.25 -0.83
C ASN A 5 10.92 -14.76 -2.25
N GLY A 6 11.68 -13.81 -2.83
CA GLY A 6 11.37 -13.28 -4.17
C GLY A 6 9.98 -12.62 -4.27
N GLY A 7 9.43 -12.18 -3.14
CA GLY A 7 8.14 -11.50 -3.07
C GLY A 7 8.24 -10.05 -3.53
N THR A 8 7.15 -9.56 -4.12
CA THR A 8 7.01 -8.17 -4.58
C THR A 8 6.33 -7.33 -3.52
N VAL A 9 6.87 -6.13 -3.26
CA VAL A 9 6.26 -5.11 -2.38
C VAL A 9 5.46 -4.13 -3.25
N GLY A 10 4.17 -4.05 -2.98
CA GLY A 10 3.28 -3.10 -3.64
C GLY A 10 3.04 -1.86 -2.78
N VAL A 11 3.22 -0.67 -3.36
CA VAL A 11 2.89 0.61 -2.73
C VAL A 11 1.62 1.16 -3.37
N PRO A 12 0.52 1.38 -2.61
CA PRO A 12 -0.68 1.99 -3.17
C PRO A 12 -0.39 3.38 -3.76
N ALA A 13 -0.87 3.65 -4.97
CA ALA A 13 -0.59 4.91 -5.66
C ALA A 13 -0.94 6.18 -4.85
N PRO A 14 -2.05 6.25 -4.07
CA PRO A 14 -2.33 7.39 -3.21
C PRO A 14 -1.25 7.61 -2.14
N VAL A 15 -0.68 6.55 -1.55
CA VAL A 15 0.41 6.65 -0.56
C VAL A 15 1.62 7.36 -1.16
N PHE A 16 2.03 6.95 -2.37
CA PHE A 16 3.15 7.57 -3.06
C PHE A 16 2.86 9.04 -3.38
N ALA A 17 1.69 9.33 -3.94
CA ALA A 17 1.30 10.69 -4.30
C ALA A 17 1.26 11.62 -3.08
N ASP A 18 0.68 11.18 -1.97
CA ASP A 18 0.59 11.95 -0.73
C ASP A 18 1.98 12.17 -0.11
N THR A 19 2.80 11.11 -0.06
CA THR A 19 4.17 11.20 0.46
C THR A 19 5.02 12.15 -0.37
N TYR A 20 4.96 12.06 -1.71
CA TYR A 20 5.72 12.91 -2.61
C TYR A 20 5.42 14.41 -2.41
N ARG A 21 4.19 14.75 -2.01
CA ARG A 21 3.78 16.14 -1.76
C ARG A 21 4.38 16.73 -0.49
N VAL A 22 4.57 15.93 0.55
CA VAL A 22 4.98 16.40 1.88
C VAL A 22 6.49 16.33 2.12
N VAL A 23 7.19 15.47 1.39
CA VAL A 23 8.65 15.31 1.50
C VAL A 23 9.42 16.34 0.67
N ASP A 24 10.67 16.58 1.05
CA ASP A 24 11.55 17.58 0.42
C ASP A 24 12.15 17.11 -0.92
N GLY A 25 12.95 17.97 -1.56
CA GLY A 25 13.54 17.68 -2.88
C GLY A 25 14.51 16.50 -2.90
N ASP A 26 15.23 16.23 -1.82
CA ASP A 26 16.16 15.10 -1.74
C ASP A 26 15.44 13.82 -1.36
N GLU A 27 14.44 13.90 -0.48
CA GLU A 27 13.55 12.79 -0.15
C GLU A 27 12.71 12.35 -1.36
N ARG A 28 12.20 13.27 -2.18
CA ARG A 28 11.51 12.94 -3.45
C ARG A 28 12.39 12.13 -4.40
N LYS A 29 13.68 12.46 -4.48
CA LYS A 29 14.65 11.69 -5.29
C LYS A 29 14.83 10.28 -4.73
N ARG A 30 14.92 10.14 -3.40
CA ARG A 30 15.02 8.83 -2.73
C ARG A 30 13.77 7.99 -2.95
N LEU A 31 12.59 8.59 -2.81
CA LEU A 31 11.30 7.94 -3.05
C LEU A 31 11.17 7.48 -4.51
N THR A 32 11.63 8.28 -5.46
CA THR A 32 11.64 7.90 -6.88
C THR A 32 12.62 6.76 -7.14
N ARG A 33 13.83 6.80 -6.56
CA ARG A 33 14.83 5.74 -6.70
C ARG A 33 14.34 4.40 -6.13
N LEU A 34 13.58 4.43 -5.04
CA LEU A 34 12.97 3.23 -4.48
C LEU A 34 12.11 2.48 -5.52
N LEU A 35 11.53 3.19 -6.49
CA LEU A 35 10.71 2.59 -7.55
C LEU A 35 11.49 2.23 -8.82
N THR A 36 12.66 2.83 -9.04
CA THR A 36 13.44 2.61 -10.27
C THR A 36 14.57 1.62 -10.08
N ASP A 37 15.13 1.56 -8.87
CA ASP A 37 16.35 0.81 -8.58
C ASP A 37 16.03 -0.54 -7.90
N ASP A 38 14.85 -0.68 -7.30
CA ASP A 38 14.37 -1.92 -6.71
C ASP A 38 13.38 -2.63 -7.65
N VAL A 39 13.78 -3.79 -8.16
CA VAL A 39 12.94 -4.61 -9.06
C VAL A 39 11.76 -5.28 -8.34
N TYR A 40 11.75 -5.27 -7.01
CA TYR A 40 10.72 -5.89 -6.20
C TYR A 40 9.70 -4.89 -5.65
N THR A 41 9.92 -3.58 -5.78
CA THR A 41 8.98 -2.56 -5.33
C THR A 41 8.23 -1.95 -6.52
N LEU A 42 6.90 -1.95 -6.46
CA LEU A 42 6.07 -1.37 -7.53
C LEU A 42 4.94 -0.50 -7.00
N ILE A 43 4.58 0.53 -7.77
CA ILE A 43 3.35 1.29 -7.53
C ILE A 43 2.17 0.46 -8.00
N LEU A 44 1.26 0.18 -7.08
CA LEU A 44 -0.01 -0.47 -7.38
C LEU A 44 -0.93 0.56 -8.03
N PRO A 45 -1.33 0.38 -9.30
CA PRO A 45 -2.30 1.27 -9.92
C PRO A 45 -3.67 1.10 -9.26
N MET A 46 -4.55 2.08 -9.47
CA MET A 46 -5.96 1.97 -9.12
C MET A 46 -6.75 1.81 -10.42
N PRO A 47 -6.87 0.59 -10.97
CA PRO A 47 -7.68 0.35 -12.15
C PRO A 47 -9.16 0.58 -11.85
N ALA A 48 -9.96 0.81 -12.89
CA ALA A 48 -11.36 1.23 -12.74
C ALA A 48 -12.24 0.20 -12.01
N ASP A 49 -11.91 -1.08 -12.12
CA ASP A 49 -12.57 -2.19 -11.40
C ASP A 49 -12.28 -2.14 -9.89
N ASP A 50 -11.09 -1.71 -9.48
CA ASP A 50 -10.75 -1.54 -8.07
C ASP A 50 -11.39 -0.27 -7.49
N LEU A 51 -11.60 0.76 -8.30
CA LEU A 51 -12.10 2.07 -7.84
C LEU A 51 -13.43 1.97 -7.08
N LEU A 52 -14.35 1.10 -7.50
CA LEU A 52 -15.64 0.92 -6.82
C LEU A 52 -15.47 0.36 -5.41
N TYR A 53 -14.60 -0.64 -5.25
CA TYR A 53 -14.29 -1.22 -3.94
C TYR A 53 -13.56 -0.22 -3.03
N VAL A 54 -12.62 0.53 -3.62
CA VAL A 54 -11.90 1.59 -2.90
C VAL A 54 -12.84 2.69 -2.44
N ALA A 55 -13.80 3.11 -3.27
CA ALA A 55 -14.78 4.12 -2.91
C ALA A 55 -15.68 3.69 -1.75
N GLU A 56 -16.15 2.44 -1.77
CA GLU A 56 -16.97 1.88 -0.69
C GLU A 56 -16.20 1.80 0.64
N LEU A 57 -14.96 1.28 0.61
CA LEU A 57 -14.08 1.27 1.78
C LEU A 57 -13.73 2.69 2.25
N GLY A 58 -13.61 3.63 1.30
CA GLY A 58 -13.32 5.04 1.53
C GLY A 58 -14.39 5.78 2.36
N LEU A 59 -15.59 5.22 2.52
CA LEU A 59 -16.61 5.76 3.42
C LEU A 59 -16.20 5.69 4.90
N ARG A 60 -15.22 4.83 5.24
CA ARG A 60 -14.77 4.61 6.61
C ARG A 60 -13.26 4.54 6.79
N LEU A 61 -12.49 4.32 5.71
CA LEU A 61 -11.03 4.31 5.73
C LEU A 61 -10.48 5.48 4.92
N PRO A 62 -9.31 6.04 5.29
CA PRO A 62 -8.57 6.94 4.41
C PRO A 62 -8.30 6.28 3.05
N LEU A 63 -8.35 7.07 1.97
CA LEU A 63 -8.17 6.58 0.60
C LEU A 63 -6.92 5.69 0.41
N PRO A 64 -5.74 6.03 0.97
CA PRO A 64 -4.56 5.17 0.83
C PRO A 64 -4.76 3.78 1.47
N LEU A 65 -5.42 3.73 2.63
CA LEU A 65 -5.68 2.49 3.37
C LEU A 65 -6.78 1.65 2.70
N ALA A 66 -7.83 2.31 2.18
CA ALA A 66 -8.87 1.66 1.37
C ALA A 66 -8.28 1.00 0.10
N HIS A 67 -7.35 1.68 -0.58
CA HIS A 67 -6.63 1.11 -1.71
C HIS A 67 -5.75 -0.06 -1.29
N ALA A 68 -5.00 0.06 -0.20
CA ALA A 68 -4.16 -1.00 0.32
C ALA A 68 -4.97 -2.28 0.65
N VAL A 69 -6.10 -2.15 1.34
CA VAL A 69 -7.00 -3.28 1.66
C VAL A 69 -7.53 -3.95 0.38
N THR A 70 -7.93 -3.15 -0.62
CA THR A 70 -8.42 -3.68 -1.91
C THR A 70 -7.35 -4.49 -2.62
N GLN A 71 -6.11 -3.98 -2.69
CA GLN A 71 -5.00 -4.68 -3.33
C GLN A 71 -4.58 -5.93 -2.56
N THR A 72 -4.63 -5.88 -1.22
CA THR A 72 -4.34 -7.02 -0.36
C THR A 72 -5.27 -8.19 -0.67
N ARG A 73 -6.58 -7.92 -0.74
CA ARG A 73 -7.59 -8.92 -1.13
C ARG A 73 -7.39 -9.43 -2.56
N ARG A 74 -7.11 -8.55 -3.51
CA ARG A 74 -6.94 -8.89 -4.93
C ARG A 74 -5.77 -9.84 -5.16
N HIS A 75 -4.68 -9.66 -4.43
CA HIS A 75 -3.43 -10.37 -4.65
C HIS A 75 -3.15 -11.48 -3.64
N GLY A 76 -4.00 -11.64 -2.61
CA GLY A 76 -3.71 -12.56 -1.50
C GLY A 76 -2.40 -12.18 -0.79
N ALA A 77 -2.14 -10.89 -0.68
CA ALA A 77 -0.93 -10.35 -0.08
C ALA A 77 -1.12 -10.10 1.42
N SER A 78 -0.04 -9.73 2.12
CA SER A 78 -0.11 -9.20 3.48
C SER A 78 0.00 -7.67 3.46
N LEU A 79 -0.76 -7.00 4.33
CA LEU A 79 -0.73 -5.56 4.53
C LEU A 79 0.11 -5.20 5.75
N ALA A 80 1.22 -4.51 5.53
CA ALA A 80 1.98 -3.86 6.59
C ALA A 80 1.44 -2.45 6.88
N THR A 81 1.00 -2.18 8.10
CA THR A 81 0.38 -0.89 8.48
C THR A 81 0.63 -0.50 9.94
N PHE A 82 0.67 0.80 10.23
CA PHE A 82 0.65 1.34 11.60
C PHE A 82 -0.76 1.39 12.20
N GLU A 83 -1.79 1.13 11.39
CA GLU A 83 -3.21 1.16 11.79
C GLU A 83 -3.86 -0.22 11.61
N PRO A 84 -3.35 -1.29 12.25
CA PRO A 84 -3.86 -2.65 12.01
C PRO A 84 -5.33 -2.79 12.43
N ASP A 85 -5.75 -2.15 13.52
CA ASP A 85 -7.13 -2.22 14.00
C ASP A 85 -8.15 -1.63 13.02
N ALA A 86 -7.74 -0.66 12.20
CA ALA A 86 -8.61 -0.05 11.21
C ALA A 86 -9.00 -1.00 10.08
N VAL A 87 -8.19 -2.05 9.82
CA VAL A 87 -8.34 -2.94 8.66
C VAL A 87 -8.68 -4.39 9.02
N ARG A 88 -8.65 -4.77 10.30
CA ARG A 88 -8.96 -6.14 10.76
C ARG A 88 -10.41 -6.57 10.53
N THR A 89 -11.34 -5.64 10.32
CA THR A 89 -12.72 -5.97 9.91
C THR A 89 -12.81 -6.34 8.43
N ASP A 90 -11.74 -6.11 7.66
CA ASP A 90 -11.69 -6.33 6.22
C ASP A 90 -10.76 -7.43 5.75
N LEU A 91 -9.72 -7.69 6.52
CA LEU A 91 -8.65 -8.62 6.20
C LEU A 91 -8.59 -9.69 7.27
N ASP A 92 -8.07 -10.86 6.91
CA ASP A 92 -7.73 -11.87 7.89
C ASP A 92 -6.64 -11.33 8.82
N ASP A 93 -6.68 -11.67 10.11
CA ASP A 93 -5.66 -11.26 11.08
C ASP A 93 -4.26 -11.72 10.67
N TYR A 94 -4.13 -12.85 9.97
CA TYR A 94 -2.86 -13.35 9.45
C TYR A 94 -2.32 -12.53 8.26
N ASP A 95 -3.18 -11.77 7.59
CA ASP A 95 -2.81 -10.92 6.46
C ASP A 95 -2.40 -9.51 6.92
N VAL A 96 -2.55 -9.15 8.20
CA VAL A 96 -2.23 -7.82 8.73
C VAL A 96 -0.97 -7.84 9.58
N LEU A 97 0.08 -7.17 9.11
CA LEU A 97 1.35 -7.00 9.81
C LEU A 97 1.38 -5.62 10.49
N SER A 98 1.41 -5.60 11.82
CA SER A 98 1.55 -4.37 12.59
C SER A 98 2.97 -3.82 12.46
N LEU A 99 3.09 -2.55 12.05
CA LEU A 99 4.33 -1.80 12.11
C LEU A 99 4.39 -1.06 13.45
N ASN A 100 5.50 -1.26 14.17
CA ASN A 100 5.76 -0.67 15.48
C ASN A 100 6.76 0.47 15.37
#